data_AF-A0A8E0QI40-F1
#
_entry.id   AF-A0A8E0QI40-F1
#
_cell.length_a   1.000
_cell.length_b   1.000
_cell.length_c   1.000
_cell.angle_alpha   90.00
_cell.angle_beta   90.00
_cell.angle_gamma   90.00
#
_symmetry.space_group_name_H-M   'P 1'
#
loop_
_entity.id
_entity.type
_entity.pdbx_description
1 polymer ?
#
loop_
_entity_poly.entity_id
_entity_poly.type
_entity_poly.pdbx_seq_one_letter_code
_entity_poly.pdbx_strand_id
1 'polypeptide(L)'
;MVMAVMAEVTPVDVTGPVTGLMSSIFALSSILGPVLGGVLTSRTTWRWVFYLNNASIPGGGLAIALVLWVFPRNDGRLQISLSSVNRLDWPGIALSLAGLIFIILALEEGGGDYGWNSGLIIASFALCGICWIAFVIWEVFLGFAAHKKHLGFSFARVMLPVFPVWLLRRRIVTACLLSAFLADFPFMVLIVYLPRRFKIQDDLTPVASGIRMPTPGQARTIIKPSEATAQV
;
A
#
# COMPACT_ATOMS: atom_id res chain seq x y z
N MET A 1 6.02 -9.31 -2.68
CA MET A 1 6.30 -10.75 -2.54
C MET A 1 5.87 -11.54 -3.77
N VAL A 2 4.59 -11.52 -4.19
CA VAL A 2 4.12 -12.22 -5.40
C VAL A 2 4.88 -11.79 -6.67
N MET A 3 5.11 -10.50 -6.89
CA MET A 3 5.85 -10.01 -8.06
C MET A 3 7.33 -10.46 -8.09
N ALA A 4 7.95 -10.68 -6.92
CA ALA A 4 9.34 -11.14 -6.84
C ALA A 4 9.42 -12.64 -7.18
N VAL A 5 8.52 -13.44 -6.62
CA VAL A 5 8.40 -14.87 -6.94
C VAL A 5 8.06 -15.08 -8.42
N MET A 6 7.19 -14.23 -8.97
CA MET A 6 6.87 -14.27 -10.40
C MET A 6 8.12 -14.05 -11.26
N ALA A 7 8.97 -13.09 -10.90
CA ALA A 7 10.22 -12.83 -11.62
C ALA A 7 11.23 -13.99 -11.49
N GLU A 8 11.18 -14.76 -10.41
CA GLU A 8 12.04 -15.94 -10.22
C GLU A 8 11.56 -17.17 -10.99
N VAL A 9 10.24 -17.37 -11.11
CA VAL A 9 9.64 -18.58 -11.71
C VAL A 9 9.37 -18.42 -13.21
N THR A 10 9.14 -17.19 -13.68
CA THR A 10 8.69 -16.94 -15.05
C THR A 10 9.88 -16.65 -15.98
N PRO A 11 10.01 -17.36 -17.11
CA PRO A 11 11.00 -17.01 -18.14
C PRO A 11 10.79 -15.58 -18.65
N VAL A 12 11.88 -14.89 -19.00
CA VAL A 12 11.86 -13.48 -19.41
C VAL A 12 10.93 -13.26 -20.61
N ASP A 13 10.88 -14.20 -21.54
CA ASP A 13 10.11 -14.12 -22.80
C ASP A 13 8.58 -14.11 -22.60
N VAL A 14 8.09 -14.70 -21.51
CA VAL A 14 6.65 -14.79 -21.19
C VAL A 14 6.24 -13.92 -20.01
N THR A 15 7.18 -13.12 -19.48
CA THR A 15 6.92 -12.22 -18.34
C THR A 15 5.84 -11.18 -18.67
N GLY A 16 5.80 -10.67 -19.90
CA GLY A 16 4.78 -9.70 -20.36
C GLY A 16 3.35 -10.26 -20.29
N PRO A 17 3.04 -11.38 -20.98
CA PRO A 17 1.72 -12.01 -20.90
C PRO A 17 1.30 -12.39 -19.48
N VAL A 18 2.21 -12.93 -18.67
CA VAL A 18 1.89 -13.35 -17.28
C VAL A 18 1.60 -12.13 -16.39
N THR A 19 2.37 -11.03 -16.53
CA THR A 19 2.11 -9.79 -15.77
C THR A 19 0.78 -9.16 -16.19
N GLY A 20 0.44 -9.23 -17.48
CA GLY A 20 -0.85 -8.80 -18.01
C GLY A 20 -2.03 -9.60 -17.47
N LEU A 21 -1.91 -10.93 -17.39
CA LEU A 21 -2.92 -11.80 -16.79
C LEU A 21 -3.12 -11.47 -15.31
N MET A 22 -2.04 -11.31 -14.54
CA MET A 22 -2.11 -10.94 -13.13
C MET A 22 -2.76 -9.57 -12.91
N SER A 23 -2.40 -8.60 -13.75
CA SER A 23 -3.02 -7.26 -13.70
C SER A 23 -4.50 -7.30 -14.04
N SER A 24 -4.92 -8.18 -14.96
CA SER A 24 -6.32 -8.39 -15.32
C SER A 24 -7.12 -9.01 -14.17
N ILE A 25 -6.55 -10.01 -13.47
CA ILE A 25 -7.17 -10.59 -12.27
C ILE A 25 -7.32 -9.52 -11.19
N PHE A 26 -6.27 -8.73 -10.94
CA PHE A 26 -6.32 -7.64 -9.97
C PHE A 26 -7.39 -6.59 -10.31
N ALA A 27 -7.50 -6.21 -11.59
CA ALA A 27 -8.52 -5.29 -12.05
C ALA A 27 -9.94 -5.87 -11.86
N LEU A 28 -10.17 -7.12 -12.25
CA LEU A 28 -11.46 -7.80 -12.05
C LEU A 28 -11.84 -7.89 -10.58
N SER A 29 -10.91 -8.27 -9.70
CA SER A 29 -11.13 -8.30 -8.26
C SER A 29 -11.47 -6.92 -7.69
N SER A 30 -10.80 -5.87 -8.18
CA SER A 30 -11.03 -4.48 -7.76
C SER A 30 -12.42 -3.97 -8.14
N ILE A 31 -13.02 -4.48 -9.22
CA ILE A 31 -14.39 -4.16 -9.64
C ILE A 31 -15.41 -4.95 -8.82
N LEU A 32 -15.15 -6.25 -8.62
CA LEU A 32 -16.06 -7.13 -7.90
C LEU A 32 -16.17 -6.77 -6.41
N GLY A 33 -15.09 -6.29 -5.79
CA GLY A 33 -15.06 -5.93 -4.37
C GLY A 33 -16.14 -4.91 -3.96
N PRO A 34 -16.17 -3.69 -4.53
CA PRO A 34 -17.18 -2.68 -4.23
C PRO A 34 -18.61 -3.12 -4.57
N VAL A 35 -18.79 -3.87 -5.66
CA VAL A 35 -20.11 -4.37 -6.07
C VAL A 35 -20.65 -5.38 -5.05
N LEU A 36 -19.85 -6.37 -4.67
CA LEU A 36 -20.23 -7.35 -3.64
C LEU A 36 -20.46 -6.66 -2.29
N GLY A 37 -19.57 -5.75 -1.89
CA GLY A 37 -19.72 -4.97 -0.65
C GLY A 37 -21.01 -4.13 -0.63
N GLY A 38 -21.37 -3.52 -1.76
CA GLY A 38 -22.61 -2.75 -1.92
C GLY A 38 -23.86 -3.62 -1.82
N VAL A 39 -23.85 -4.81 -2.45
CA VAL A 39 -24.98 -5.77 -2.38
C VAL A 39 -25.17 -6.29 -0.96
N LEU A 40 -24.09 -6.64 -0.28
CA LEU A 40 -24.15 -7.14 1.10
C LEU A 40 -24.63 -6.09 2.08
N THR A 41 -24.23 -4.83 1.91
CA THR A 41 -24.64 -3.75 2.81
C THR A 41 -26.09 -3.31 2.55
N SER A 42 -26.62 -3.53 1.35
CA SER A 42 -27.99 -3.13 0.98
C SER A 42 -29.04 -4.22 1.23
N ARG A 43 -28.68 -5.50 1.11
CA ARG A 43 -29.62 -6.63 1.28
C ARG A 43 -29.42 -7.41 2.57
N THR A 44 -28.28 -7.24 3.25
CA THR A 44 -27.91 -7.94 4.47
C THR A 44 -27.32 -6.96 5.49
N THR A 45 -26.79 -7.47 6.60
CA THR A 45 -26.07 -6.67 7.60
C THR A 45 -24.59 -6.54 7.24
N TRP A 46 -23.98 -5.41 7.61
CA TRP A 46 -22.54 -5.13 7.42
C TRP A 46 -21.62 -6.23 7.99
N ARG A 47 -22.10 -7.02 8.96
CA ARG A 47 -21.35 -8.13 9.60
C ARG A 47 -20.93 -9.20 8.60
N TRP A 48 -21.67 -9.38 7.50
CA TRP A 48 -21.31 -10.33 6.45
C TRP A 48 -20.00 -10.00 5.74
N VAL A 49 -19.56 -8.74 5.75
CA VAL A 49 -18.23 -8.36 5.26
C VAL A 49 -17.14 -9.05 6.08
N PHE A 50 -17.32 -9.14 7.41
CA PHE A 50 -16.41 -9.84 8.30
C PHE A 50 -16.49 -11.36 8.15
N TYR A 51 -17.69 -11.91 7.95
CA TYR A 51 -17.83 -13.35 7.67
C TYR A 51 -17.20 -13.76 6.34
N LEU A 52 -17.29 -12.92 5.30
CA LEU A 52 -16.59 -13.17 4.04
C LEU A 52 -15.08 -12.98 4.15
N ASN A 53 -14.61 -11.99 4.92
CA ASN A 53 -13.19 -11.85 5.21
C ASN A 53 -12.66 -13.09 5.95
N ASN A 54 -13.39 -13.59 6.94
CA ASN A 54 -13.08 -14.85 7.62
C ASN A 54 -13.22 -16.07 6.70
N ALA A 55 -14.18 -16.11 5.77
CA ALA A 55 -14.32 -17.17 4.77
C ALA A 55 -13.23 -17.11 3.69
N SER A 56 -12.57 -15.96 3.51
CA SER A 56 -11.38 -15.82 2.69
C SER A 56 -10.16 -16.48 3.34
N ILE A 57 -10.20 -16.80 4.65
CA ILE A 57 -9.14 -17.55 5.35
C ILE A 57 -9.04 -18.99 4.80
N PRO A 58 -10.14 -19.77 4.67
CA PRO A 58 -10.14 -21.04 3.93
C PRO A 58 -9.61 -20.92 2.50
N GLY A 59 -10.01 -19.87 1.77
CA GLY A 59 -9.51 -19.62 0.40
C GLY A 59 -8.01 -19.31 0.37
N GLY A 60 -7.52 -18.50 1.31
CA GLY A 60 -6.10 -18.22 1.51
C GLY A 60 -5.34 -19.48 1.91
N GLY A 61 -5.92 -20.32 2.77
CA GLY A 61 -5.38 -21.63 3.15
C GLY A 61 -5.27 -22.58 1.96
N LEU A 62 -6.28 -22.61 1.08
CA LEU A 62 -6.24 -23.38 -0.16
C LEU A 62 -5.19 -22.85 -1.13
N ALA A 63 -5.08 -21.52 -1.27
CA ALA A 63 -4.03 -20.89 -2.09
C ALA A 63 -2.63 -21.22 -1.55
N ILE A 64 -2.43 -21.16 -0.23
CA ILE A 64 -1.18 -21.56 0.43
C ILE A 64 -0.91 -23.05 0.19
N ALA A 65 -1.92 -23.92 0.33
CA ALA A 65 -1.79 -25.36 0.10
C ALA A 65 -1.40 -25.67 -1.36
N LEU A 66 -2.03 -25.00 -2.32
CA LEU A 66 -1.69 -25.10 -3.74
C LEU A 66 -0.27 -24.61 -4.02
N VAL A 67 0.16 -23.50 -3.41
CA VAL A 67 1.54 -23.02 -3.51
C VAL A 67 2.50 -24.05 -2.95
N LEU A 68 2.27 -24.58 -1.75
CA LEU A 68 3.12 -25.61 -1.13
C LEU A 68 3.17 -26.92 -1.94
N TRP A 69 2.13 -27.22 -2.69
CA TRP A 69 2.03 -28.44 -3.51
C TRP A 69 2.66 -28.30 -4.89
N VAL A 70 2.47 -27.14 -5.55
CA VAL A 70 2.89 -26.90 -6.94
C VAL A 70 4.28 -26.27 -7.02
N PHE A 71 4.69 -25.46 -6.04
CA PHE A 71 6.01 -24.83 -6.10
C PHE A 71 7.12 -25.87 -5.99
N PRO A 72 8.14 -25.81 -6.87
CA PRO A 72 9.31 -26.64 -6.73
C PRO A 72 9.96 -26.37 -5.37
N ARG A 73 10.18 -27.44 -4.59
CA ARG A 73 10.93 -27.34 -3.33
C ARG A 73 12.31 -26.80 -3.69
N ASN A 74 12.56 -25.55 -3.33
CA ASN A 74 13.90 -25.00 -3.41
C ASN A 74 14.70 -25.64 -2.26
N ASP A 75 15.60 -26.55 -2.58
CA ASP A 75 16.45 -27.27 -1.61
C ASP A 75 17.45 -26.35 -0.88
N GLY A 76 17.50 -25.08 -1.27
CA GLY A 76 18.13 -24.01 -0.52
C GLY A 76 17.43 -23.86 0.83
N ARG A 77 17.98 -24.50 1.87
CA ARG A 77 17.58 -24.28 3.26
C ARG A 77 17.47 -22.78 3.52
N LEU A 78 16.24 -22.26 3.61
CA LEU A 78 15.96 -20.97 4.23
C LEU A 78 16.41 -21.10 5.68
N GLN A 79 17.68 -20.81 5.95
CA GLN A 79 18.23 -20.76 7.30
C GLN A 79 17.68 -19.50 7.97
N ILE A 80 16.40 -19.56 8.36
CA ILE A 80 15.79 -18.60 9.27
C ILE A 80 16.42 -18.87 10.64
N SER A 81 17.63 -18.36 10.82
CA SER A 81 18.33 -18.36 12.09
C SER A 81 17.90 -17.14 12.88
N LEU A 82 17.85 -17.24 14.21
CA LEU A 82 17.71 -16.07 15.11
C LEU A 82 18.81 -15.03 14.82
N SER A 83 19.96 -15.47 14.34
CA SER A 83 21.04 -14.61 13.86
C SER A 83 20.63 -13.73 12.67
N SER A 84 19.68 -14.15 11.83
CA SER A 84 19.15 -13.36 10.72
C SER A 84 18.20 -12.26 11.20
N VAL A 85 17.46 -12.50 12.29
CA VAL A 85 16.60 -11.48 12.92
C VAL A 85 17.43 -10.38 13.57
N ASN A 86 18.59 -10.73 14.11
CA ASN A 86 19.52 -9.76 14.69
C ASN A 86 20.25 -8.91 13.62
N ARG A 87 20.07 -9.22 12.32
CA ARG A 87 20.55 -8.41 11.19
C ARG A 87 19.52 -7.38 10.72
N LEU A 88 18.32 -7.34 11.31
CA LEU A 88 17.36 -6.31 10.98
C LEU A 88 17.79 -4.96 11.56
N ASP A 89 17.61 -3.91 10.78
CA ASP A 89 17.81 -2.54 11.22
C ASP A 89 16.63 -2.08 12.09
N TRP A 90 16.62 -2.52 13.35
CA TRP A 90 15.60 -2.18 14.33
C TRP A 90 15.46 -0.67 14.56
N PRO A 91 16.55 0.12 14.68
CA PRO A 91 16.42 1.58 14.78
C PRO A 91 15.76 2.17 13.54
N GLY A 92 16.18 1.80 12.32
CA GLY A 92 15.56 2.29 11.09
C GLY A 92 14.06 1.96 11.01
N ILE A 93 13.68 0.74 11.38
CA ILE A 93 12.27 0.32 11.47
C ILE A 93 11.51 1.17 12.49
N ALA A 94 12.04 1.35 13.70
CA ALA A 94 11.38 2.10 14.76
C ALA A 94 11.20 3.58 14.39
N LEU A 95 12.23 4.23 13.83
CA LEU A 95 12.15 5.63 13.42
C LEU A 95 11.17 5.85 12.25
N SER A 96 11.18 4.97 11.24
CA SER A 96 10.25 5.07 10.11
C SER A 96 8.80 4.83 10.54
N LEU A 97 8.56 3.84 11.41
CA LEU A 97 7.24 3.56 11.95
C LEU A 97 6.73 4.71 12.82
N ALA A 98 7.57 5.25 13.71
CA ALA A 98 7.21 6.39 14.55
C ALA A 98 6.86 7.63 13.69
N GLY A 99 7.67 7.93 12.67
CA GLY A 99 7.39 9.02 11.73
C GLY A 99 6.05 8.86 11.01
N LEU A 100 5.72 7.64 10.59
CA LEU A 100 4.42 7.31 9.98
C LEU A 100 3.25 7.48 10.96
N ILE A 101 3.40 7.04 12.21
CA ILE A 101 2.34 7.19 13.22
C ILE A 101 2.06 8.66 13.49
N PHE A 102 3.09 9.48 13.67
CA PHE A 102 2.90 10.90 13.97
C PHE A 102 2.29 11.68 12.81
N ILE A 103 2.65 11.38 11.55
CA ILE A 103 2.04 12.07 10.41
C ILE A 103 0.57 11.67 10.22
N ILE A 104 0.25 10.38 10.40
CA ILE A 104 -1.14 9.90 10.30
C ILE A 104 -1.98 10.55 11.38
N LEU A 105 -1.52 10.50 12.65
CA LEU A 105 -2.21 11.13 13.78
C LEU A 105 -2.46 12.62 13.53
N ALA A 106 -1.46 13.37 13.05
CA ALA A 106 -1.59 14.80 12.80
C ALA A 106 -2.60 15.12 11.68
N LEU A 107 -2.71 14.27 10.66
CA LEU A 107 -3.61 14.46 9.53
C LEU A 107 -5.04 13.95 9.79
N GLU A 108 -5.17 12.91 10.62
CA GLU A 108 -6.47 12.30 10.95
C GLU A 108 -7.22 13.14 11.98
N GLU A 109 -6.54 13.58 13.03
CA GLU A 109 -7.12 14.37 14.11
C GLU A 109 -7.10 15.89 13.81
N GLY A 110 -6.27 16.30 12.84
CA GLY A 110 -6.11 17.69 12.43
C GLY A 110 -7.33 18.21 11.67
N GLY A 111 -7.98 19.23 12.23
CA GLY A 111 -9.15 19.88 11.61
C GLY A 111 -10.48 19.18 11.88
N GLY A 112 -10.47 18.05 12.58
CA GLY A 112 -11.64 17.41 13.17
C GLY A 112 -11.78 17.81 14.65
N ASP A 113 -11.45 16.88 15.55
CA ASP A 113 -11.57 17.07 17.00
C ASP A 113 -10.53 18.06 17.57
N TYR A 114 -9.37 18.19 16.92
CA TYR A 114 -8.34 19.15 17.28
C TYR A 114 -8.14 20.20 16.17
N GLY A 115 -8.15 21.47 16.55
CA GLY A 115 -7.78 22.53 15.62
C GLY A 115 -6.33 22.39 15.14
N TRP A 116 -6.04 22.80 13.91
CA TRP A 116 -4.67 22.76 13.34
C TRP A 116 -3.63 23.51 14.18
N ASN A 117 -4.07 24.48 14.99
CA ASN A 117 -3.23 25.25 15.90
C ASN A 117 -3.10 24.62 17.30
N SER A 118 -3.64 23.41 17.51
CA SER A 118 -3.50 22.66 18.76
C SER A 118 -2.05 22.24 18.95
N GLY A 119 -1.56 22.36 20.19
CA GLY A 119 -0.22 21.93 20.56
C GLY A 119 0.05 20.46 20.22
N LEU A 120 -0.96 19.59 20.27
CA LEU A 120 -0.85 18.17 19.93
C LEU A 120 -0.53 17.97 18.44
N ILE A 121 -1.20 18.70 17.56
CA ILE A 121 -1.03 18.59 16.10
C ILE A 121 0.34 19.13 15.69
N ILE A 122 0.70 20.30 16.21
CA ILE A 122 2.02 20.91 15.96
C ILE A 122 3.15 20.02 16.50
N ALA A 123 3.00 19.47 17.72
CA ALA A 123 3.97 18.55 18.29
C ALA A 123 4.10 17.27 17.44
N SER A 124 2.98 16.72 16.94
CA SER A 124 2.98 15.54 16.07
C SER A 124 3.71 15.82 14.75
N PHE A 125 3.47 16.97 14.11
CA PHE A 125 4.22 17.36 12.91
C PHE A 125 5.72 17.57 13.19
N ALA A 126 6.07 18.20 14.32
CA ALA A 126 7.46 18.39 14.70
C ALA A 126 8.17 17.06 14.98
N LEU A 127 7.54 16.16 15.74
CA LEU A 127 8.07 14.82 16.03
C LEU A 127 8.19 13.97 14.77
N CYS A 128 7.21 14.05 13.88
CA CYS A 128 7.28 13.44 12.54
C CYS A 128 8.54 13.92 11.80
N GLY A 129 8.75 15.24 11.69
CA GLY A 129 9.93 15.81 11.03
C GLY A 129 11.24 15.33 11.66
N ILE A 130 11.32 15.32 12.99
CA ILE A 130 12.49 14.83 13.73
C ILE A 130 12.74 13.34 13.43
N CYS A 131 11.71 12.49 13.50
CA CYS A 131 11.82 11.06 13.22
C CYS A 131 12.29 10.79 11.78
N TRP A 132 11.74 11.48 10.78
CA TRP A 132 12.15 11.31 9.38
C TRP A 132 13.56 11.82 9.11
N ILE A 133 13.95 12.97 9.67
CA ILE A 133 15.32 13.48 9.55
C ILE A 133 16.30 12.51 10.21
N ALA A 134 16.00 12.05 11.42
CA ALA A 134 16.83 11.09 12.13
C ALA A 134 16.89 9.74 11.40
N PHE A 135 15.81 9.29 10.77
CA PHE A 135 15.77 8.09 9.92
C PHE A 135 16.71 8.23 8.72
N VAL A 136 16.64 9.35 8.00
CA VAL A 136 17.52 9.60 6.84
C VAL A 136 18.99 9.67 7.27
N ILE A 137 19.29 10.36 8.38
CA ILE A 137 20.65 10.42 8.93
C ILE A 137 21.15 9.03 9.30
N TRP A 138 20.31 8.22 9.96
CA TRP A 138 20.63 6.85 10.34
C TRP A 138 20.93 5.96 9.13
N GLU A 139 20.08 5.98 8.12
CA GLU A 139 20.24 5.18 6.89
C GLU A 139 21.47 5.61 6.08
N VAL A 140 21.76 6.92 6.00
CA VAL A 140 22.98 7.43 5.35
C VAL A 140 24.23 7.00 6.13
N PHE A 141 24.20 7.09 7.46
CA PHE A 141 25.29 6.64 8.32
C PHE A 141 25.53 5.13 8.18
N LEU A 142 24.46 4.34 8.21
CA LEU A 142 24.52 2.88 8.07
C LEU A 142 25.04 2.48 6.69
N GLY A 143 24.58 3.16 5.62
CA GLY A 143 25.08 2.97 4.26
C GLY A 143 26.56 3.31 4.10
N PHE A 144 27.05 4.38 4.73
CA PHE A 144 28.47 4.74 4.71
C PHE A 144 29.33 3.74 5.51
N ALA A 145 28.87 3.34 6.69
CA ALA A 145 29.54 2.38 7.55
C ALA A 145 29.61 0.98 6.92
N ALA A 146 28.56 0.57 6.20
CA ALA A 146 28.53 -0.69 5.46
C ALA A 146 29.51 -0.72 4.27
N HIS A 147 29.70 0.41 3.57
CA HIS A 147 30.58 0.49 2.41
C HIS A 147 32.08 0.50 2.78
N LYS A 148 32.42 0.96 3.98
CA LYS A 148 33.82 1.13 4.42
C LYS A 148 34.24 -0.02 5.35
N LYS A 149 34.52 -1.19 4.75
CA LYS A 149 34.92 -2.47 5.39
C LYS A 149 36.03 -2.36 6.46
N HIS A 150 36.83 -1.30 6.47
CA HIS A 150 37.98 -1.12 7.37
C HIS A 150 37.68 -0.37 8.69
N LEU A 151 36.50 0.26 8.84
CA LEU A 151 36.14 0.91 10.10
C LEU A 151 35.57 -0.13 11.08
N GLY A 152 36.15 -0.22 12.27
CA GLY A 152 35.91 -1.25 13.30
C GLY A 152 34.49 -1.33 13.91
N PHE A 153 33.46 -0.73 13.29
CA PHE A 153 32.10 -0.76 13.83
C PHE A 153 31.43 -2.11 13.56
N SER A 154 31.44 -2.99 14.57
CA SER A 154 30.89 -4.35 14.47
C SER A 154 29.37 -4.37 14.25
N PHE A 155 28.63 -3.38 14.75
CA PHE A 155 27.15 -3.34 14.64
C PHE A 155 26.67 -2.99 13.23
N ALA A 156 27.34 -2.06 12.54
CA ALA A 156 26.99 -1.63 11.18
C ALA A 156 27.30 -2.68 10.10
N ARG A 157 28.08 -3.72 10.42
CA ARG A 157 28.37 -4.85 9.51
C ARG A 157 27.27 -5.92 9.53
N VAL A 158 26.49 -5.96 10.60
CA VAL A 158 25.51 -7.03 10.84
C VAL A 158 24.13 -6.60 10.38
N MET A 159 23.80 -5.30 10.48
CA MET A 159 22.49 -4.77 10.14
C MET A 159 22.34 -4.50 8.65
N LEU A 160 21.28 -5.05 8.06
CA LEU A 160 20.84 -4.78 6.69
C LEU A 160 19.98 -3.50 6.72
N PRO A 161 20.38 -2.43 6.00
CA PRO A 161 19.61 -1.19 5.97
C PRO A 161 18.20 -1.44 5.45
N VAL A 162 17.19 -0.82 6.08
CA VAL A 162 15.78 -0.97 5.67
C VAL A 162 15.61 -0.36 4.30
N PHE A 163 16.19 0.83 4.10
CA PHE A 163 16.11 1.54 2.85
C PHE A 163 17.50 1.94 2.34
N PRO A 164 18.06 1.20 1.36
CA PRO A 164 19.37 1.51 0.81
C PRO A 164 19.39 2.85 0.05
N VAL A 165 19.80 3.93 0.72
CA VAL A 165 19.77 5.30 0.19
C VAL A 165 20.56 5.50 -1.12
N TRP A 166 21.53 4.63 -1.41
CA TRP A 166 22.26 4.68 -2.68
C TRP A 166 21.38 4.33 -3.88
N LEU A 167 20.25 3.63 -3.68
CA LEU A 167 19.29 3.37 -4.76
C LEU A 167 18.66 4.66 -5.28
N LEU A 168 18.46 5.67 -4.43
CA LEU A 168 17.95 6.99 -4.84
C LEU A 168 18.91 7.75 -5.74
N ARG A 169 20.20 7.39 -5.76
CA ARG A 169 21.17 7.95 -6.71
C ARG A 169 20.87 7.49 -8.15
N ARG A 170 20.19 6.36 -8.35
CA ARG A 170 19.79 5.89 -9.67
C ARG A 170 18.50 6.59 -10.11
N ARG A 171 18.60 7.42 -11.16
CA ARG A 171 17.46 8.17 -11.73
C ARG A 171 16.24 7.29 -12.03
N ILE A 172 16.47 6.08 -12.54
CA ILE A 172 15.40 5.13 -12.88
C ILE A 172 14.61 4.74 -11.62
N VAL A 173 15.31 4.37 -10.53
CA VAL A 173 14.65 3.97 -9.28
C VAL A 173 13.89 5.13 -8.67
N THR A 174 14.49 6.32 -8.66
CA THR A 174 13.83 7.54 -8.14
C THR A 174 12.60 7.91 -8.97
N ALA A 175 12.68 7.81 -10.30
CA ALA A 175 11.53 8.02 -11.17
C ALA A 175 10.43 6.99 -10.91
N CYS A 176 10.77 5.71 -10.72
CA CYS A 176 9.79 4.68 -10.37
C CYS A 176 9.10 4.97 -9.03
N LEU A 177 9.87 5.29 -7.98
CA LEU A 177 9.33 5.61 -6.66
C LEU A 177 8.43 6.85 -6.69
N LEU A 178 8.87 7.91 -7.36
CA LEU A 178 8.08 9.13 -7.52
C LEU A 178 6.80 8.87 -8.32
N SER A 179 6.90 8.09 -9.41
CA SER A 179 5.73 7.74 -10.22
C SER A 179 4.72 6.91 -9.43
N ALA A 180 5.17 5.96 -8.61
CA ALA A 180 4.30 5.17 -7.75
C ALA A 180 3.60 6.05 -6.71
N PHE A 181 4.34 6.95 -6.05
CA PHE A 181 3.78 7.88 -5.07
C PHE A 181 2.73 8.81 -5.69
N LEU A 182 3.03 9.42 -6.84
CA LEU A 182 2.14 10.35 -7.51
C LEU A 182 0.92 9.68 -8.15
N ALA A 183 1.03 8.42 -8.58
CA ALA A 183 -0.08 7.68 -9.17
C ALA A 183 -1.10 7.21 -8.11
N ASP A 184 -0.62 6.85 -6.92
CA ASP A 184 -1.47 6.28 -5.87
C ASP A 184 -2.32 7.35 -5.14
N PHE A 185 -1.78 8.57 -5.00
CA PHE A 185 -2.51 9.66 -4.32
C PHE A 185 -3.86 10.00 -4.97
N PRO A 186 -3.95 10.28 -6.30
CA PRO A 186 -5.23 10.51 -6.97
C PRO A 186 -6.16 9.30 -6.86
N PHE A 187 -5.61 8.08 -6.95
CA PHE A 187 -6.39 6.85 -6.85
C PHE A 187 -7.09 6.72 -5.49
N MET A 188 -6.36 6.95 -4.39
CA MET A 188 -6.91 6.94 -3.03
C MET A 188 -7.93 8.05 -2.78
N VAL A 189 -7.72 9.24 -3.36
CA VAL A 189 -8.71 10.32 -3.27
C VAL A 189 -10.00 9.94 -4.02
N LEU A 190 -9.88 9.42 -5.24
CA LEU A 190 -11.03 9.02 -6.08
C LEU A 190 -11.88 7.93 -5.42
N ILE A 191 -11.25 6.89 -4.85
CA ILE A 191 -11.98 5.75 -4.27
C ILE A 191 -12.78 6.13 -3.01
N VAL A 192 -12.37 7.15 -2.26
CA VAL A 192 -13.09 7.64 -1.07
C VAL A 192 -14.08 8.74 -1.42
N TYR A 193 -13.67 9.68 -2.28
CA TYR A 193 -14.46 10.87 -2.58
C TYR A 193 -15.67 10.56 -3.47
N LEU A 194 -15.50 9.77 -4.53
CA LEU A 194 -16.59 9.49 -5.47
C LEU A 194 -17.78 8.79 -4.83
N PRO A 195 -17.62 7.74 -4.01
CA PRO A 195 -18.76 7.06 -3.42
C PRO A 195 -19.48 7.95 -2.40
N ARG A 196 -18.73 8.80 -1.66
CA ARG A 196 -19.32 9.80 -0.77
C ARG A 196 -20.14 10.82 -1.55
N ARG A 197 -19.59 11.35 -2.66
CA ARG A 197 -20.30 12.30 -3.51
C ARG A 197 -21.57 11.71 -4.11
N PHE A 198 -21.51 10.50 -4.67
CA PHE A 198 -22.67 9.82 -5.25
C PHE A 198 -23.78 9.52 -4.24
N LYS A 199 -23.43 9.34 -2.96
CA LYS A 199 -24.43 9.15 -1.90
C LYS A 199 -25.03 10.47 -1.40
N ILE A 200 -24.22 11.53 -1.29
CA ILE A 200 -24.65 12.81 -0.71
C ILE A 200 -25.36 13.70 -1.74
N GLN A 201 -24.90 13.67 -2.99
CA GLN A 201 -25.38 14.57 -4.04
C GLN A 201 -26.43 13.92 -4.96
N ASP A 202 -26.29 12.62 -5.26
CA ASP A 202 -27.13 11.93 -6.24
C ASP A 202 -28.15 10.95 -5.60
N ASP A 203 -28.22 10.89 -4.26
CA ASP A 203 -29.07 9.97 -3.47
C ASP A 203 -29.04 8.50 -3.94
N LEU A 204 -27.90 8.06 -4.48
CA LEU A 204 -27.80 6.72 -5.06
C LEU A 204 -27.67 5.66 -3.97
N THR A 205 -28.33 4.53 -4.19
CA THR A 205 -28.15 3.34 -3.35
C THR A 205 -26.67 2.89 -3.37
N PRO A 206 -26.18 2.24 -2.29
CA PRO A 206 -24.79 1.78 -2.21
C PRO A 206 -24.36 0.90 -3.40
N VAL A 207 -25.28 0.12 -3.97
CA VAL A 207 -25.05 -0.72 -5.15
C VAL A 207 -24.86 0.14 -6.41
N ALA A 208 -25.74 1.12 -6.64
CA ALA A 208 -25.65 2.01 -7.78
C ALA A 208 -24.38 2.89 -7.74
N SER A 209 -23.98 3.33 -6.54
CA SER A 209 -22.72 4.05 -6.33
C SER A 209 -21.50 3.17 -6.61
N GLY A 210 -21.51 1.90 -6.19
CA GLY A 210 -20.45 0.93 -6.47
C GLY A 210 -20.27 0.65 -7.97
N ILE A 211 -21.36 0.52 -8.72
CA ILE A 211 -21.32 0.29 -10.18
C ILE A 211 -20.80 1.52 -10.94
N ARG A 212 -21.08 2.73 -10.44
CA ARG A 212 -20.62 4.00 -11.05
C ARG A 212 -19.22 4.42 -10.63
N MET A 213 -18.54 3.65 -9.77
CA MET A 213 -17.12 3.88 -9.54
C MET A 213 -16.37 3.70 -10.87
N PRO A 214 -15.44 4.61 -11.22
CA PRO A 214 -14.75 4.57 -12.48
C PRO A 214 -13.93 3.28 -12.55
N THR A 215 -14.44 2.34 -13.33
CA THR A 215 -13.63 1.27 -13.89
C THR A 215 -12.66 1.88 -14.90
N PRO A 216 -11.44 1.31 -15.08
CA PRO A 216 -10.52 1.77 -16.11
C PRO A 216 -11.21 1.72 -17.48
N GLY A 217 -11.71 2.86 -17.96
CA GLY A 217 -12.50 2.97 -19.19
C GLY A 217 -13.72 3.90 -19.16
N GLN A 218 -14.28 4.24 -17.99
CA GLN A 218 -15.54 5.01 -17.90
C GLN A 218 -15.39 6.49 -17.48
N ALA A 219 -14.18 7.02 -17.38
CA ALA A 219 -13.94 8.40 -16.94
C ALA A 219 -14.54 9.50 -17.85
N ARG A 220 -14.94 9.17 -19.10
CA ARG A 220 -15.52 10.16 -20.04
C ARG A 220 -16.98 10.52 -19.81
N THR A 221 -17.75 9.74 -19.06
CA THR A 221 -19.21 9.94 -18.93
C THR A 221 -19.63 10.72 -17.69
N ILE A 222 -18.72 11.01 -16.76
CA ILE A 222 -19.03 11.66 -15.46
C ILE A 222 -18.86 13.19 -15.53
N ILE A 223 -18.19 13.72 -16.56
CA ILE A 223 -17.99 15.17 -16.78
C ILE A 223 -19.02 15.73 -17.76
N LYS A 224 -20.30 15.38 -17.60
CA LYS A 224 -21.38 16.22 -18.13
C LYS A 224 -22.08 16.88 -16.94
N PRO A 225 -22.08 18.22 -16.84
CA PRO A 225 -22.87 18.89 -15.83
C PRO A 225 -24.34 18.56 -16.06
N SER A 226 -25.07 18.35 -14.97
CA SER A 226 -26.48 18.02 -14.96
C SER A 226 -27.31 19.14 -15.60
N GLU A 227 -27.60 19.04 -16.89
CA GLU A 227 -28.76 19.68 -17.50
C GLU A 227 -30.01 18.87 -17.14
N ALA A 228 -30.49 19.01 -15.91
CA ALA A 228 -31.79 18.50 -15.50
C ALA A 228 -32.41 19.35 -14.38
N THR A 229 -32.25 20.67 -14.48
CA THR A 229 -33.07 21.66 -13.75
C THR A 229 -33.76 22.56 -14.76
N ALA A 230 -34.49 21.95 -15.68
CA ALA A 230 -35.45 22.64 -16.54
C ALA A 230 -36.37 21.59 -17.17
N GLN A 231 -37.40 21.17 -16.44
CA GLN A 231 -38.79 21.15 -16.94
C GLN A 231 -39.73 20.54 -15.89
N VAL A 232 -40.62 21.42 -15.42
CA VAL A 232 -41.92 21.23 -14.74
C VAL A 232 -41.91 20.62 -13.34
#